data_AF-A0A8T1H024-F1
#
_entry.id   AF-A0A8T1H024-F1
#
_cell.length_a   1.000
_cell.length_b   1.000
_cell.length_c   1.000
_cell.angle_alpha   90.00
_cell.angle_beta   90.00
_cell.angle_gamma   90.00
#
_symmetry.space_group_name_H-M   'P 1'
#
loop_
_entity.id
_entity.type
_entity.pdbx_description
1 polymer ?
#
loop_
_entity_poly.entity_id
_entity_poly.type
_entity_poly.pdbx_seq_one_letter_code
_entity_poly.pdbx_strand_id
1 'polypeptide(L)'
;MIAEMMKLVGNSAFGRSGMDMSKHKEVKYELSDKAIKSKIEHFTFHGLEELNDACEITMKKRRLNYKNPIHLSIAIYQLAKLRMLQFYYDCIDFYFDRSDFQYQEMDTDSAYIAFSCEKPFQDCIKPELREHFQEHKYD
;
A
#
# COMPACT_ATOMS: atom_id res chain seq x y z
N MET A 1 -7.36 8.08 20.48
CA MET A 1 -7.33 6.62 20.68
C MET A 1 -8.33 5.90 19.77
N ILE A 2 -9.63 6.24 19.80
CA ILE A 2 -10.65 5.58 18.95
C ILE A 2 -10.44 5.82 17.45
N ALA A 3 -10.15 7.05 17.03
CA ALA A 3 -9.94 7.37 15.60
C ALA A 3 -8.75 6.59 14.99
N GLU A 4 -7.61 6.56 15.69
CA GLU A 4 -6.43 5.78 15.26
C GLU A 4 -6.73 4.28 15.18
N MET A 5 -7.50 3.73 16.12
CA MET A 5 -7.94 2.35 16.04
C MET A 5 -8.80 2.09 14.80
N MET A 6 -9.75 2.98 14.48
CA MET A 6 -10.59 2.83 13.31
C MET A 6 -9.80 2.92 12.00
N LYS A 7 -8.84 3.86 11.93
CA LYS A 7 -7.89 3.95 10.82
C LYS A 7 -7.09 2.65 10.66
N LEU A 8 -6.57 2.10 11.76
CA LEU A 8 -5.82 0.84 11.74
C LEU A 8 -6.69 -0.34 11.31
N VAL A 9 -7.94 -0.41 11.75
CA VAL A 9 -8.89 -1.47 11.34
C VAL A 9 -9.09 -1.44 9.82
N GLY A 10 -9.28 -0.26 9.22
CA GLY A 10 -9.39 -0.11 7.77
C GLY A 10 -8.11 -0.54 7.04
N ASN A 11 -6.97 0.03 7.43
CA ASN A 11 -5.69 -0.20 6.74
C ASN A 11 -5.19 -1.65 6.88
N SER A 12 -5.40 -2.27 8.05
CA SER A 12 -4.98 -3.66 8.28
C SER A 12 -5.80 -4.67 7.48
N ALA A 13 -7.10 -4.42 7.25
CA ALA A 13 -7.93 -5.28 6.40
C ALA A 13 -7.45 -5.27 4.93
N PHE A 14 -7.06 -4.10 4.41
CA PHE A 14 -6.42 -3.98 3.10
C PHE A 14 -5.09 -4.75 3.05
N GLY A 15 -4.18 -4.51 4.00
CA GLY A 15 -2.90 -5.20 4.05
C GLY A 15 -3.04 -6.72 4.18
N ARG A 16 -4.04 -7.18 4.95
CA ARG A 16 -4.30 -8.60 5.13
C ARG A 16 -4.82 -9.27 3.86
N SER A 17 -5.68 -8.61 3.11
CA SER A 17 -6.23 -9.16 1.87
C SER A 17 -5.16 -9.35 0.78
N GLY A 18 -4.12 -8.50 0.78
CA GLY A 18 -3.05 -8.50 -0.23
C GLY A 18 -1.78 -9.22 0.19
N MET A 19 -1.81 -9.89 1.35
CA MET A 19 -0.64 -10.50 1.95
C MET A 19 -0.07 -11.64 1.11
N ASP A 20 1.23 -11.56 0.82
CA ASP A 20 1.97 -12.58 0.09
C ASP A 20 2.26 -13.81 0.97
N MET A 21 1.41 -14.82 0.82
CA MET A 21 1.50 -16.08 1.56
C MET A 21 2.74 -16.90 1.19
N SER A 22 3.41 -16.62 0.06
CA SER A 22 4.61 -17.36 -0.37
C SER A 22 5.81 -17.07 0.51
N LYS A 23 5.85 -15.88 1.13
CA LYS A 23 6.90 -15.48 2.08
C LYS A 23 6.76 -16.13 3.45
N HIS A 24 5.61 -16.74 3.75
CA HIS A 24 5.39 -17.39 5.03
C HIS A 24 6.19 -18.68 5.13
N LYS A 25 6.91 -18.82 6.25
CA LYS A 25 7.74 -19.99 6.54
C LYS A 25 7.13 -20.79 7.69
N GLU A 26 7.55 -22.04 7.82
CA GLU A 26 7.27 -22.91 8.96
C GLU A 26 8.53 -23.02 9.80
N VAL A 27 8.40 -22.77 11.10
CA VAL A 27 9.51 -22.88 12.05
C VAL A 27 9.30 -24.14 12.88
N LYS A 28 10.37 -24.92 13.06
CA LYS A 28 10.39 -26.15 13.86
C LYS A 28 11.61 -26.13 14.76
N TYR A 29 11.45 -26.64 15.97
CA TYR A 29 12.55 -26.75 16.94
C TYR A 29 12.91 -28.22 17.10
N GLU A 30 14.20 -28.54 16.97
CA GLU A 30 14.69 -29.92 17.04
C GLU A 30 15.94 -29.99 17.93
N LEU A 31 16.00 -31.02 18.77
CA LEU A 31 17.13 -31.32 19.68
C LEU A 31 18.03 -32.44 19.14
N SER A 32 17.47 -33.30 18.29
CA SER A 32 18.17 -34.49 17.80
C SER A 32 18.97 -34.18 16.55
N ASP A 33 20.28 -34.41 16.58
CA ASP A 33 21.17 -34.28 15.42
C ASP A 33 20.66 -35.01 14.18
N LYS A 34 20.05 -36.19 14.38
CA LYS A 34 19.48 -36.98 13.28
C LYS A 34 18.27 -36.28 12.65
N ALA A 35 17.39 -35.71 13.48
CA ALA A 35 16.24 -34.94 13.00
C ALA A 35 16.69 -33.66 12.28
N ILE A 36 17.68 -32.96 12.86
CA ILE A 36 18.27 -31.74 12.29
C ILE A 36 18.83 -32.02 10.89
N LYS A 37 19.72 -33.01 10.75
CA LYS A 37 20.29 -33.39 9.45
C LYS A 37 19.21 -33.71 8.41
N SER A 38 18.21 -34.50 8.80
CA SER A 38 17.10 -34.86 7.90
C SER A 38 16.30 -33.64 7.43
N LYS A 39 16.14 -32.61 8.27
CA LYS A 39 15.43 -31.37 7.89
C LYS A 39 16.26 -30.46 7.00
N ILE A 40 17.58 -30.40 7.20
CA ILE A 40 18.50 -29.62 6.35
C ILE A 40 18.53 -30.18 4.93
N GLU A 41 18.55 -31.50 4.79
CA GLU A 41 18.56 -32.18 3.49
C GLU A 41 17.22 -32.07 2.73
N HIS A 42 16.14 -31.69 3.43
CA HIS A 42 14.83 -31.58 2.81
C HIS A 42 14.78 -30.37 1.87
N PHE A 43 14.24 -30.55 0.66
CA PHE A 43 14.20 -29.51 -0.39
C PHE A 43 13.46 -28.20 -0.02
N THR A 44 12.68 -28.21 1.07
CA THR A 44 12.03 -27.00 1.60
C THR A 44 12.82 -26.32 2.71
N PHE A 45 14.02 -26.79 3.05
CA PHE A 45 14.88 -26.11 4.01
C PHE A 45 15.17 -24.66 3.56
N HIS A 46 15.16 -23.74 4.52
CA HIS A 46 15.48 -22.34 4.28
C HIS A 46 16.66 -21.87 5.16
N GLY A 47 16.66 -22.23 6.43
CA GLY A 47 17.68 -21.76 7.36
C GLY A 47 17.64 -22.52 8.67
N LEU A 48 18.73 -22.44 9.39
CA LEU A 48 18.91 -23.01 10.72
C LEU A 48 19.57 -21.96 11.60
N GLU A 49 19.09 -21.85 12.83
CA GLU A 49 19.68 -21.03 13.88
C GLU A 49 19.93 -21.92 15.10
N GLU A 50 21.18 -21.97 15.54
CA GLU A 50 21.56 -22.71 16.74
C GLU A 50 21.14 -21.91 17.96
N LEU A 51 20.37 -22.56 18.84
CA LEU A 51 20.03 -22.09 20.17
C LEU A 51 20.83 -22.93 21.17
N ASN A 52 20.87 -22.49 22.44
CA ASN A 52 21.69 -23.12 23.47
C ASN A 52 21.59 -24.66 23.48
N ASP A 53 20.37 -25.20 23.57
CA ASP A 53 20.12 -26.64 23.66
C ASP A 53 19.38 -27.21 22.44
N ALA A 54 19.00 -26.40 21.46
CA ALA A 54 18.17 -26.83 20.34
C ALA A 54 18.52 -26.08 19.04
N CYS A 55 18.05 -26.57 17.91
CA CYS A 55 18.13 -25.85 16.64
C CYS A 55 16.74 -25.37 16.23
N GLU A 56 16.61 -24.08 15.91
CA GLU A 56 15.48 -23.54 15.18
C GLU A 56 15.71 -23.78 13.68
N ILE A 57 14.79 -24.50 13.03
CA ILE A 57 14.85 -24.81 11.61
C ILE A 57 13.69 -24.12 10.91
N THR A 58 14.02 -23.23 10.00
CA THR A 58 13.08 -22.54 9.14
C THR A 58 12.93 -23.30 7.82
N MET A 59 11.68 -23.60 7.44
CA MET A 59 11.32 -24.28 6.20
C MET A 59 10.34 -23.45 5.36
N LYS A 60 10.45 -23.52 4.03
CA LYS A 60 9.45 -23.03 3.09
C LYS A 60 8.20 -23.93 3.13
N LYS A 61 7.03 -23.35 2.86
CA LYS A 61 5.79 -24.12 2.72
C LYS A 61 5.78 -24.91 1.41
N ARG A 62 5.53 -26.22 1.50
CA ARG A 62 5.41 -27.10 0.31
C ARG A 62 4.15 -26.82 -0.51
N ARG A 63 3.06 -26.46 0.15
CA ARG A 63 1.78 -26.12 -0.48
C ARG A 63 1.33 -24.77 0.05
N LEU A 64 1.01 -23.85 -0.85
CA LEU A 64 0.45 -22.55 -0.51
C LEU A 64 -1.07 -22.63 -0.56
N ASN A 65 -1.72 -22.22 0.52
CA ASN A 65 -3.18 -22.07 0.56
C ASN A 65 -3.51 -20.57 0.54
N TYR A 66 -4.03 -20.10 -0.59
CA TYR A 66 -4.42 -18.70 -0.78
C TYR A 66 -5.81 -18.46 -0.21
N LYS A 67 -5.85 -18.15 1.09
CA LYS A 67 -7.10 -17.87 1.83
C LYS A 67 -7.51 -16.40 1.81
N ASN A 68 -6.64 -15.50 1.34
CA ASN A 68 -6.88 -14.06 1.34
C ASN A 68 -7.55 -13.64 0.03
N PRO A 69 -8.53 -12.71 0.08
CA PRO A 69 -9.19 -12.20 -1.13
C PRO A 69 -8.30 -11.16 -1.83
N ILE A 70 -7.24 -11.61 -2.52
CA ILE A 70 -6.26 -10.71 -3.17
C ILE A 70 -6.89 -9.73 -4.16
N HIS A 71 -7.97 -10.13 -4.82
CA HIS A 71 -8.72 -9.26 -5.74
C HIS A 71 -9.24 -7.99 -5.07
N LEU A 72 -9.59 -8.07 -3.78
CA LEU A 72 -10.05 -6.91 -3.01
C LEU A 72 -8.93 -5.88 -2.89
N SER A 73 -7.71 -6.30 -2.55
CA SER A 73 -6.57 -5.38 -2.42
C SER A 73 -6.19 -4.79 -3.76
N ILE A 74 -6.24 -5.58 -4.83
CA ILE A 74 -6.01 -5.07 -6.19
C ILE A 74 -7.03 -3.98 -6.50
N ALA A 75 -8.32 -4.25 -6.31
CA ALA A 75 -9.38 -3.28 -6.58
C ALA A 75 -9.22 -1.99 -5.75
N ILE A 76 -9.01 -2.10 -4.43
CA ILE A 76 -8.82 -0.95 -3.55
C ILE A 76 -7.62 -0.11 -4.00
N TYR A 77 -6.49 -0.75 -4.30
CA TYR A 77 -5.27 -0.04 -4.70
C TYR A 77 -5.42 0.67 -6.05
N GLN A 78 -6.06 0.01 -7.02
CA GLN A 78 -6.33 0.64 -8.32
C GLN A 78 -7.30 1.81 -8.20
N LEU A 79 -8.35 1.67 -7.41
CA LEU A 79 -9.31 2.75 -7.16
C LEU A 79 -8.65 3.94 -6.44
N ALA A 80 -7.79 3.69 -5.45
CA ALA A 80 -7.05 4.75 -4.76
C ALA A 80 -6.17 5.57 -5.75
N LYS A 81 -5.41 4.89 -6.62
CA LYS A 81 -4.64 5.56 -7.68
C LYS A 81 -5.53 6.35 -8.63
N LEU A 82 -6.65 5.76 -9.03
CA LEU A 82 -7.60 6.44 -9.91
C LEU A 82 -8.13 7.72 -9.25
N ARG A 83 -8.43 7.72 -7.95
CA ARG A 83 -8.83 8.94 -7.23
C ARG A 83 -7.77 10.03 -7.25
N MET A 84 -6.49 9.67 -7.08
CA MET A 84 -5.41 10.65 -7.19
C MET A 84 -5.25 11.20 -8.62
N LEU A 85 -5.43 10.36 -9.64
CA LEU A 85 -5.42 10.80 -11.04
C LEU A 85 -6.64 11.68 -11.38
N GLN A 86 -7.82 11.34 -10.87
CA GLN A 86 -9.02 12.18 -11.03
C GLN A 86 -8.83 13.53 -10.35
N PHE A 87 -8.26 13.57 -9.14
CA PHE A 87 -7.92 14.84 -8.51
C PHE A 87 -6.96 15.66 -9.38
N TYR A 88 -5.95 15.03 -9.97
CA TYR A 88 -5.03 15.73 -10.87
C TYR A 88 -5.71 16.22 -12.16
N TYR A 89 -6.36 15.33 -12.93
CA TYR A 89 -6.88 15.68 -14.25
C TYR A 89 -8.23 16.41 -14.20
N ASP A 90 -9.14 15.96 -13.35
CA ASP A 90 -10.52 16.44 -13.33
C ASP A 90 -10.67 17.70 -12.44
N CYS A 91 -9.67 18.01 -11.59
CA CYS A 91 -9.66 19.22 -10.78
C CYS A 91 -8.46 20.12 -11.09
N ILE A 92 -7.21 19.69 -10.84
CA ILE A 92 -6.06 20.58 -10.98
C ILE A 92 -5.81 20.98 -12.44
N ASP A 93 -5.64 20.04 -13.35
CA ASP A 93 -5.38 20.31 -14.78
C ASP A 93 -6.60 20.96 -15.47
N PHE A 94 -7.81 20.61 -15.02
CA PHE A 94 -9.05 21.17 -15.54
C PHE A 94 -9.17 22.67 -15.21
N TYR A 95 -9.08 23.07 -13.93
CA TYR A 95 -9.33 24.45 -13.50
C TYR A 95 -8.14 25.39 -13.61
N PHE A 96 -6.91 24.89 -13.65
CA PHE A 96 -5.68 25.70 -13.64
C PHE A 96 -4.90 25.56 -14.94
N ASP A 97 -4.25 26.64 -15.39
CA ASP A 97 -3.31 26.54 -16.51
C ASP A 97 -2.04 25.81 -16.06
N ARG A 98 -1.46 24.97 -16.92
CA ARG A 98 -0.23 24.22 -16.58
C ARG A 98 0.98 25.13 -16.35
N SER A 99 0.95 26.37 -16.81
CA SER A 99 1.97 27.38 -16.50
C SER A 99 1.84 27.94 -15.08
N ASP A 100 0.68 27.78 -14.44
CA ASP A 100 0.37 28.31 -13.10
C ASP A 100 0.58 27.30 -11.97
N PHE A 101 0.95 26.05 -12.27
CA PHE A 101 1.27 25.07 -11.24
C PHE A 101 2.37 24.10 -11.65
N GLN A 102 3.10 23.60 -10.66
CA GLN A 102 4.05 22.52 -10.81
C GLN A 102 3.73 21.41 -9.81
N TYR A 103 3.44 20.22 -10.34
CA TYR A 103 3.29 19.01 -9.55
C TYR A 103 4.68 18.52 -9.11
N GLN A 104 4.91 18.41 -7.81
CA GLN A 104 6.23 18.09 -7.25
C GLN A 104 6.33 16.61 -6.88
N GLU A 105 5.40 16.14 -6.06
CA GLU A 105 5.42 14.79 -5.52
C GLU A 105 4.00 14.32 -5.17
N MET A 106 3.79 13.01 -5.25
CA MET A 106 2.60 12.33 -4.77
C MET A 106 3.06 11.21 -3.82
N ASP A 107 2.56 11.20 -2.59
CA ASP A 107 2.71 10.07 -1.68
C ASP A 107 1.34 9.54 -1.28
N THR A 108 0.99 8.38 -1.84
CA THR A 108 -0.20 7.57 -1.55
C THR A 108 -1.54 8.30 -1.75
N ASP A 109 -1.93 9.15 -0.80
CA ASP A 109 -3.17 9.93 -0.77
C ASP A 109 -2.91 11.45 -0.59
N SER A 110 -1.66 11.87 -0.73
CA SER A 110 -1.23 13.27 -0.66
C SER A 110 -0.61 13.73 -1.98
N ALA A 111 -0.78 15.02 -2.30
CA ALA A 111 -0.27 15.67 -3.50
C ALA A 111 0.40 16.99 -3.12
N TYR A 112 1.68 17.14 -3.49
CA TYR A 112 2.46 18.36 -3.26
C TYR A 112 2.53 19.15 -4.56
N ILE A 113 1.87 20.31 -4.58
CA ILE A 113 1.71 21.14 -5.77
C ILE A 113 2.11 22.57 -5.42
N ALA A 114 3.01 23.15 -6.21
CA ALA A 114 3.36 24.55 -6.12
C ALA A 114 2.51 25.34 -7.12
N PHE A 115 1.94 26.47 -6.70
CA PHE A 115 1.17 27.37 -7.56
C PHE A 115 1.92 28.68 -7.77
N SER A 116 1.64 29.36 -8.89
CA SER A 116 2.20 30.66 -9.23
C SER A 116 1.65 31.81 -8.35
N CYS A 117 0.49 31.61 -7.74
CA CYS A 117 -0.18 32.58 -6.87
C CYS A 117 -0.42 32.07 -5.44
N GLU A 118 -0.55 33.00 -4.49
CA GLU A 118 -0.75 32.69 -3.06
C GLU A 118 -2.13 32.09 -2.77
N LYS A 119 -3.17 32.48 -3.54
CA LYS A 119 -4.54 32.00 -3.39
C LYS A 119 -5.03 31.34 -4.68
N PRO A 120 -4.55 30.12 -5.02
CA PRO A 120 -4.83 29.48 -6.29
C PRO A 120 -6.31 29.38 -6.62
N PHE A 121 -7.11 28.87 -5.69
CA PHE A 121 -8.56 28.69 -5.88
C PHE A 121 -9.38 30.00 -5.95
N GLN A 122 -8.74 31.17 -5.89
CA GLN A 122 -9.39 32.48 -6.08
C GLN A 122 -8.82 33.18 -7.32
N ASP A 123 -7.49 33.16 -7.46
CA ASP A 123 -6.79 34.03 -8.41
C ASP A 123 -6.36 33.30 -9.69
N CYS A 124 -6.02 32.02 -9.60
CA CYS A 124 -5.43 31.24 -10.69
C CYS A 124 -6.42 30.31 -11.43
N ILE A 125 -7.71 30.31 -11.07
CA ILE A 125 -8.71 29.56 -11.83
C ILE A 125 -8.92 30.23 -13.20
N LYS A 126 -8.88 29.42 -14.26
CA LYS A 126 -9.17 29.82 -15.64
C LYS A 126 -10.44 30.66 -15.70
N PRO A 127 -10.41 31.89 -16.25
CA PRO A 127 -11.53 32.83 -16.18
C PRO A 127 -12.87 32.23 -16.62
N GLU A 128 -12.86 31.44 -17.69
CA GLU A 128 -14.02 30.78 -18.28
C GLU A 128 -14.60 29.62 -17.44
N LEU A 129 -13.85 29.11 -16.45
CA LEU A 129 -14.30 28.03 -15.57
C LEU A 129 -14.68 28.51 -14.16
N ARG A 130 -14.61 29.81 -13.88
CA ARG A 130 -14.88 30.36 -12.54
C ARG A 130 -16.31 30.11 -12.07
N GLU A 131 -17.29 30.29 -12.95
CA GLU A 131 -18.70 30.01 -12.64
C GLU A 131 -18.91 28.51 -12.37
N HIS A 132 -18.41 27.66 -13.29
CA HIS A 132 -18.45 26.21 -13.14
C HIS A 132 -17.82 25.74 -11.82
N PHE A 133 -16.67 26.30 -11.43
CA PHE A 133 -16.03 25.98 -10.16
C PHE A 133 -16.90 26.37 -8.96
N GLN A 134 -17.54 27.54 -8.96
CA GLN A 134 -18.39 27.97 -7.85
C GLN A 134 -19.60 27.06 -7.66
N GLU A 135 -20.17 26.56 -8.75
CA GLU A 135 -21.31 25.65 -8.74
C GLU A 135 -20.93 24.25 -8.22
N HIS A 136 -19.75 23.73 -8.57
CA HIS A 136 -19.38 22.32 -8.35
C HIS A 136 -18.28 22.11 -7.30
N LYS A 137 -17.78 23.14 -6.62
CA LYS A 137 -16.68 23.02 -5.64
C LYS A 137 -16.98 22.14 -4.41
N TYR A 138 -18.22 21.72 -4.22
CA TYR A 138 -18.66 20.87 -3.10
C TYR A 138 -19.26 19.53 -3.53
N ASP A 139 -19.22 19.22 -4.83
CA ASP A 139 -19.63 17.92 -5.38
C ASP A 139 -18.53 16.87 -5.19
#